data_AF-A0A511QKP9-F1
#
_entry.id   AF-A0A511QKP9-F1
#
_cell.length_a   1.000
_cell.length_b   1.000
_cell.length_c   1.000
_cell.angle_alpha   90.00
_cell.angle_beta   90.00
_cell.angle_gamma   90.00
#
_symmetry.space_group_name_H-M   'P 1'
#
loop_
_entity.id
_entity.type
_entity.pdbx_description
1 polymer ?
#
loop_
_entity_poly.entity_id
_entity_poly.type
_entity_poly.pdbx_seq_one_letter_code
_entity_poly.pdbx_strand_id
1 'polypeptide(L)'
;MTIHTPPQSYMLRDIVEVAVAPSVSWMPQTIGWRVVAVIALACAIVWSYKSLQRWWSNRYRREAVASLDMMLQACKTAQETDKVYRQQISQDVYRVLKTVLSAVDPQTRPLYGQPFLQSLDAQSEPRLDVFASKWSHWPQSLLVKQNALDKTELLALIADSQVWVKQHLALAKNAQGEMSDA
;
A
#
# COMPACT_ATOMS: atom_id res chain seq x y z
N MET A 1 78.91 3.66 -0.21
CA MET A 1 77.74 4.49 0.16
C MET A 1 77.92 4.91 1.61
N THR A 2 78.31 6.15 1.85
CA THR A 2 78.58 6.67 3.20
C THR A 2 77.27 7.07 3.87
N ILE A 3 76.95 6.42 4.99
CA ILE A 3 75.79 6.74 5.82
C ILE A 3 76.14 8.02 6.60
N HIS A 4 75.49 9.13 6.25
CA HIS A 4 75.63 10.38 6.99
C HIS A 4 74.78 10.31 8.25
N THR A 5 75.43 10.14 9.40
CA THR A 5 74.81 10.28 10.72
C THR A 5 74.56 11.78 10.94
N PRO A 6 73.32 12.22 11.21
CA PRO A 6 73.06 13.64 11.46
C PRO A 6 73.80 14.10 12.73
N PRO A 7 74.37 15.32 12.75
CA PRO A 7 75.06 15.85 13.92
C PRO A 7 74.06 15.99 15.06
N GLN A 8 74.26 15.21 16.12
CA GLN A 8 73.44 15.27 17.32
C GLN A 8 73.77 16.55 18.09
N SER A 9 73.05 17.63 17.79
CA SER A 9 73.11 18.85 18.59
C SER A 9 72.65 18.54 20.01
N TYR A 10 73.37 19.08 21.00
CA TYR A 10 73.14 18.83 22.43
C TYR A 10 71.70 19.17 22.86
N MET A 11 71.01 20.05 22.13
CA MET A 11 69.60 20.42 22.34
C MET A 11 68.60 19.28 22.06
N LEU A 12 68.95 18.27 21.26
CA LEU A 12 68.07 17.16 20.92
C LEU A 12 68.29 15.93 21.82
N ARG A 13 69.32 15.94 22.67
CA ARG A 13 69.72 14.79 23.51
C ARG A 13 68.68 14.45 24.59
N ASP A 14 67.99 15.48 25.09
CA ASP A 14 67.05 15.38 26.19
C ASP A 14 65.57 15.40 25.73
N ILE A 15 65.31 15.42 24.42
CA ILE A 15 63.95 15.25 23.90
C ILE A 15 63.62 13.76 23.94
N VAL A 16 62.96 13.35 25.02
CA VAL A 16 62.36 12.02 25.15
C VAL A 16 61.28 11.89 24.06
N GLU A 17 61.49 10.98 23.11
CA GLU A 17 60.46 10.60 22.15
C GLU A 17 59.22 10.12 22.91
N VAL A 18 58.14 10.90 22.86
CA VAL A 18 56.85 10.51 23.44
C VAL A 18 56.33 9.35 22.60
N ALA A 19 56.35 8.14 23.17
CA ALA A 19 55.76 6.97 22.54
C ALA A 19 54.32 7.29 22.13
N VAL A 20 54.03 7.16 20.84
CA VAL A 20 52.68 7.40 20.30
C VAL A 20 51.72 6.47 21.04
N ALA A 21 50.70 7.05 21.70
CA ALA A 21 49.73 6.25 22.44
C ALA A 21 49.15 5.18 21.51
N PRO A 22 49.06 3.91 21.95
CA PRO A 22 48.51 2.85 21.11
C PRO A 22 47.13 3.28 20.64
N SER A 23 46.86 3.10 19.34
CA SER A 23 45.61 3.50 18.73
C SER A 23 44.45 2.92 19.53
N VAL A 24 43.65 3.80 20.14
CA VAL A 24 42.49 3.39 20.92
C VAL A 24 41.55 2.63 19.98
N SER A 25 41.33 1.35 20.27
CA SER A 25 40.36 0.57 19.52
C SER A 25 38.99 1.19 19.74
N TRP A 26 38.42 1.78 18.69
CA TRP A 26 37.06 2.30 18.66
C TRP A 26 36.02 1.19 18.63
N MET A 27 36.46 -0.07 18.59
CA MET A 27 35.57 -1.21 18.64
C MET A 27 35.18 -1.46 20.11
N PRO A 28 33.92 -1.28 20.46
CA PRO A 28 33.49 -1.28 21.84
C PRO A 28 33.56 -2.70 22.40
N GLN A 29 34.40 -2.91 23.41
CA GLN A 29 34.61 -4.20 24.07
C GLN A 29 33.45 -4.58 25.02
N THR A 30 32.43 -3.73 25.16
CA THR A 30 31.37 -3.86 26.16
C THR A 30 30.16 -4.63 25.65
N ILE A 31 29.54 -5.40 26.54
CA ILE A 31 28.29 -6.15 26.30
C ILE A 31 27.14 -5.20 25.85
N GLY A 32 27.23 -3.90 26.17
CA GLY A 32 26.24 -2.89 25.78
C GLY A 32 25.93 -2.86 24.28
N TRP A 33 26.91 -3.09 23.40
CA TRP A 33 26.64 -3.13 21.96
C TRP A 33 25.91 -4.39 21.51
N ARG A 34 26.08 -5.50 22.22
CA ARG A 34 25.26 -6.70 21.99
C ARG A 34 23.81 -6.43 22.37
N VAL A 35 23.58 -5.72 23.48
CA VAL A 35 22.24 -5.29 23.89
C VAL A 35 21.63 -4.35 22.86
N VAL A 36 22.37 -3.35 22.39
CA VAL A 36 21.92 -2.44 21.32
C VAL A 36 21.61 -3.20 20.02
N ALA A 37 22.46 -4.15 19.62
CA ALA A 37 22.23 -4.97 18.44
C ALA A 37 20.96 -5.82 18.57
N VAL A 38 20.70 -6.41 19.74
CA VAL A 38 19.47 -7.17 20.01
C VAL A 38 18.24 -6.26 19.95
N ILE A 39 18.30 -5.07 20.54
CA ILE A 39 17.20 -4.09 20.48
C ILE A 39 16.95 -3.67 19.03
N ALA A 40 18.00 -3.32 18.29
CA ALA A 40 17.90 -2.94 16.88
C ALA A 40 17.30 -4.06 16.02
N LEU A 41 17.70 -5.31 16.27
CA LEU A 41 17.14 -6.48 15.60
C LEU A 41 15.65 -6.66 15.93
N ALA A 42 15.26 -6.54 17.19
CA ALA A 42 13.86 -6.61 17.60
C ALA A 42 13.01 -5.52 16.92
N CYS A 43 13.50 -4.27 16.89
CA CYS A 43 12.86 -3.18 16.18
C CYS A 43 12.73 -3.47 14.68
N ALA A 44 13.79 -4.00 14.04
CA ALA A 44 13.77 -4.36 12.63
C ALA A 44 12.75 -5.46 12.32
N ILE A 45 12.61 -6.46 13.18
CA ILE A 45 11.61 -7.53 13.04
C ILE A 45 10.20 -6.96 13.15
N VAL A 46 9.92 -6.15 14.18
CA VAL A 46 8.60 -5.53 14.36
C VAL A 46 8.25 -4.62 13.17
N TRP A 47 9.21 -3.83 12.71
CA TRP A 47 9.00 -2.95 11.56
C TRP A 47 8.77 -3.72 10.26
N SER A 48 9.53 -4.80 10.05
CA SER A 48 9.37 -5.68 8.89
C SER A 48 8.02 -6.37 8.91
N TYR A 49 7.59 -6.88 10.07
CA TYR A 49 6.28 -7.50 10.25
C TYR A 49 5.14 -6.53 9.95
N LYS A 50 5.17 -5.31 10.52
CA LYS A 50 4.15 -4.28 10.25
C LYS A 50 4.15 -3.87 8.77
N SER A 51 5.32 -3.75 8.15
CA SER A 51 5.44 -3.41 6.73
C SER A 51 4.89 -4.53 5.85
N LEU A 52 5.16 -5.78 6.20
CA LEU A 52 4.63 -6.94 5.51
C LEU A 52 3.11 -7.00 5.66
N GLN A 53 2.56 -6.83 6.86
CA GLN A 53 1.11 -6.81 7.08
C GLN A 53 0.42 -5.70 6.27
N ARG A 54 1.01 -4.50 6.20
CA ARG A 54 0.54 -3.41 5.32
C ARG A 54 0.63 -3.77 3.85
N TRP A 55 1.70 -4.45 3.44
CA TRP A 55 1.87 -4.89 2.06
C TRP A 55 0.83 -5.95 1.66
N TRP A 56 0.57 -6.92 2.53
CA TRP A 56 -0.49 -7.93 2.34
C TRP A 56 -1.87 -7.30 2.31
N SER A 57 -2.15 -6.33 3.19
CA SER A 57 -3.38 -5.55 3.14
C SER A 57 -3.50 -4.76 1.83
N ASN A 58 -2.42 -4.26 1.25
CA ASN A 58 -2.49 -3.56 -0.04
C ASN A 58 -2.53 -4.49 -1.25
N ARG A 59 -2.38 -5.80 -1.07
CA ARG A 59 -2.37 -6.78 -2.17
C ARG A 59 -3.73 -6.85 -2.87
N TYR A 60 -4.82 -6.93 -2.10
CA TYR A 60 -6.17 -6.98 -2.69
C TYR A 60 -6.47 -5.75 -3.54
N ARG A 61 -5.96 -4.57 -3.16
CA ARG A 61 -6.13 -3.33 -3.93
C ARG A 61 -5.46 -3.42 -5.29
N ARG A 62 -4.22 -3.94 -5.32
CA ARG A 62 -3.46 -4.12 -6.57
C ARG A 62 -4.15 -5.09 -7.51
N GLU A 63 -4.62 -6.22 -6.98
CA GLU A 63 -5.36 -7.22 -7.75
C GLU A 63 -6.67 -6.63 -8.29
N ALA A 64 -7.45 -5.93 -7.47
CA ALA A 64 -8.68 -5.28 -7.90
C ALA A 64 -8.46 -4.21 -8.98
N VAL A 65 -7.45 -3.35 -8.82
CA VAL A 65 -7.11 -2.33 -9.84
C VAL A 65 -6.66 -2.99 -11.13
N ALA A 66 -5.84 -4.05 -11.07
CA ALA A 66 -5.39 -4.78 -12.24
C ALA A 66 -6.57 -5.43 -12.99
N SER A 67 -7.51 -6.06 -12.25
CA SER A 67 -8.72 -6.62 -12.84
C SER A 67 -9.58 -5.55 -13.53
N LEU A 68 -9.78 -4.39 -12.88
CA LEU A 68 -10.52 -3.28 -13.47
C LEU A 68 -9.81 -2.70 -14.71
N ASP A 69 -8.48 -2.65 -14.72
CA ASP A 69 -7.72 -2.18 -15.89
C ASP A 69 -7.84 -3.14 -17.09
N MET A 70 -7.78 -4.45 -16.84
CA MET A 70 -8.05 -5.46 -17.88
C MET A 70 -9.46 -5.30 -18.46
N MET A 71 -10.46 -5.10 -17.61
CA MET A 71 -11.86 -4.85 -18.02
C MET A 71 -12.00 -3.55 -18.82
N LEU A 72 -11.30 -2.49 -18.42
CA LEU A 72 -11.28 -1.21 -19.13
C LEU A 72 -10.69 -1.36 -20.54
N GLN A 73 -9.58 -2.08 -20.68
CA GLN A 73 -8.97 -2.35 -21.97
C GLN A 73 -9.88 -3.21 -22.86
N ALA A 74 -10.46 -4.28 -22.30
CA ALA A 74 -11.44 -5.12 -22.96
C ALA A 74 -12.66 -4.33 -23.46
N CYS A 75 -13.18 -3.42 -22.64
CA CYS A 75 -14.31 -2.57 -23.03
C CYS A 75 -13.95 -1.61 -24.17
N LYS A 76 -12.73 -1.06 -24.17
CA LYS A 76 -12.27 -0.15 -25.23
C LYS A 76 -12.19 -0.84 -26.59
N THR A 77 -11.64 -2.05 -26.65
CA THR A 77 -11.47 -2.82 -27.88
C THR A 77 -12.75 -3.47 -28.38
N ALA A 78 -13.75 -3.66 -27.51
CA ALA A 78 -15.04 -4.22 -27.90
C ALA A 78 -15.82 -3.33 -28.88
N GLN A 79 -16.47 -3.97 -29.84
CA GLN A 79 -17.39 -3.32 -30.78
C GLN A 79 -18.64 -2.83 -30.03
N GLU A 80 -19.19 -1.67 -30.39
CA GLU A 80 -20.34 -1.06 -29.70
C GLU A 80 -21.61 -1.93 -29.67
N THR A 81 -21.77 -2.83 -30.63
CA THR A 81 -22.95 -3.68 -30.79
C THR A 81 -22.97 -4.90 -29.87
N ASP A 82 -21.85 -5.25 -29.23
CA ASP A 82 -21.75 -6.46 -28.41
C ASP A 82 -22.32 -6.25 -26.99
N LYS A 83 -23.65 -6.32 -26.88
CA LYS A 83 -24.38 -6.16 -25.60
C LYS A 83 -24.07 -7.26 -24.60
N VAL A 84 -23.83 -8.48 -25.06
CA VAL A 84 -23.56 -9.64 -24.19
C VAL A 84 -22.20 -9.46 -23.51
N TYR A 85 -21.20 -9.04 -24.29
CA TYR A 85 -19.86 -8.80 -23.76
C TYR A 85 -19.83 -7.65 -22.75
N ARG A 86 -20.54 -6.53 -23.04
CA ARG A 86 -20.67 -5.41 -22.09
C ARG A 86 -21.35 -5.83 -20.78
N GLN A 87 -22.37 -6.67 -20.86
CA GLN A 87 -23.05 -7.18 -19.68
C GLN A 87 -22.12 -8.04 -18.81
N GLN A 88 -21.30 -8.88 -19.43
CA GLN A 88 -20.32 -9.69 -18.73
C GLN A 88 -19.29 -8.80 -17.99
N ILE A 89 -18.73 -7.80 -18.67
CA ILE A 89 -17.81 -6.85 -18.04
C ILE A 89 -18.46 -6.14 -16.85
N SER A 90 -19.70 -5.67 -16.99
CA SER A 90 -20.46 -5.03 -15.91
C SER A 90 -20.62 -5.95 -14.68
N GLN A 91 -20.91 -7.24 -14.91
CA GLN A 91 -20.99 -8.24 -13.83
C GLN A 91 -19.65 -8.49 -13.17
N ASP A 92 -18.56 -8.52 -13.94
CA ASP A 92 -17.23 -8.72 -13.39
C ASP A 92 -16.77 -7.51 -12.56
N VAL A 93 -17.08 -6.28 -13.00
CA VAL A 93 -16.89 -5.06 -12.19
C VAL A 93 -17.64 -5.16 -10.86
N TYR A 94 -18.90 -5.59 -10.90
CA TYR A 94 -19.71 -5.79 -9.69
C TYR A 94 -19.06 -6.80 -8.73
N ARG A 95 -18.58 -7.94 -9.25
CA ARG A 95 -17.89 -8.96 -8.44
C ARG A 95 -16.62 -8.43 -7.80
N VAL A 96 -15.81 -7.67 -8.55
CA VAL A 96 -14.58 -7.07 -8.01
C VAL A 96 -14.90 -6.10 -6.88
N LEU A 97 -15.82 -5.15 -7.11
CA LEU A 97 -16.22 -4.20 -6.06
C LEU A 97 -16.81 -4.91 -4.84
N LYS A 98 -17.64 -5.94 -5.06
CA LYS A 98 -18.23 -6.72 -3.96
C LYS A 98 -17.16 -7.43 -3.14
N THR A 99 -16.13 -7.95 -3.79
CA THR A 99 -14.99 -8.62 -3.14
C THR A 99 -14.18 -7.62 -2.32
N VAL A 100 -13.84 -6.47 -2.90
CA VAL A 100 -13.11 -5.40 -2.21
C VAL A 100 -13.91 -4.91 -1.01
N LEU A 101 -15.20 -4.60 -1.19
CA LEU A 101 -16.06 -4.12 -0.10
C LEU A 101 -16.18 -5.16 1.03
N SER A 102 -16.29 -6.45 0.70
CA SER A 102 -16.34 -7.53 1.69
C SER A 102 -15.01 -7.74 2.41
N ALA A 103 -13.89 -7.41 1.77
CA ALA A 103 -12.56 -7.46 2.37
C ALA A 103 -12.30 -6.25 3.29
N VAL A 104 -12.88 -5.10 2.96
CA VAL A 104 -12.79 -3.89 3.78
C VAL A 104 -13.75 -3.96 4.96
N ASP A 105 -15.03 -4.25 4.74
CA ASP A 105 -16.05 -4.38 5.77
C ASP A 105 -16.90 -5.65 5.56
N PRO A 106 -16.65 -6.72 6.35
CA PRO A 106 -17.39 -7.97 6.25
C PRO A 106 -18.90 -7.85 6.47
N GLN A 107 -19.38 -6.82 7.19
CA GLN A 107 -20.81 -6.60 7.47
C GLN A 107 -21.60 -6.20 6.22
N THR A 108 -20.90 -5.73 5.18
CA THR A 108 -21.52 -5.35 3.89
C THR A 108 -21.78 -6.52 2.95
N ARG A 109 -21.36 -7.74 3.31
CA ARG A 109 -21.51 -8.95 2.49
C ARG A 109 -22.96 -9.23 2.05
N PRO A 110 -24.01 -9.11 2.89
CA PRO A 110 -25.39 -9.35 2.47
C PRO A 110 -26.04 -8.17 1.72
N LEU A 111 -25.36 -7.04 1.53
CA LEU A 111 -25.95 -5.86 0.89
C LEU A 111 -25.97 -6.00 -0.64
N TYR A 112 -27.10 -5.67 -1.27
CA TYR A 112 -27.28 -5.67 -2.72
C TYR A 112 -28.02 -4.42 -3.16
N GLY A 113 -27.95 -4.07 -4.45
CA GLY A 113 -28.71 -2.95 -4.98
C GLY A 113 -28.26 -1.60 -4.39
N GLN A 114 -29.23 -0.79 -3.99
CA GLN A 114 -29.00 0.55 -3.41
C GLN A 114 -28.17 0.55 -2.11
N PRO A 115 -28.48 -0.31 -1.11
CA PRO A 115 -27.64 -0.42 0.10
C PRO A 115 -26.17 -0.72 -0.18
N PHE A 116 -25.88 -1.49 -1.24
CA PHE A 116 -24.49 -1.75 -1.66
C PHE A 116 -23.80 -0.49 -2.17
N LEU A 117 -24.46 0.30 -3.03
CA LEU A 117 -23.89 1.54 -3.56
C LEU A 117 -23.64 2.59 -2.45
N GLN A 118 -24.59 2.73 -1.53
CA GLN A 118 -24.43 3.61 -0.37
C GLN A 118 -23.25 3.22 0.52
N SER A 119 -22.95 1.92 0.60
CA SER A 119 -21.80 1.41 1.36
C SER A 119 -20.47 1.72 0.68
N LEU A 120 -20.41 1.72 -0.65
CA LEU A 120 -19.23 2.19 -1.39
C LEU A 120 -18.95 3.67 -1.09
N ASP A 121 -19.99 4.49 -1.20
CA ASP A 121 -19.91 5.93 -0.93
C ASP A 121 -19.48 6.22 0.52
N ALA A 122 -20.01 5.46 1.49
CA ALA A 122 -19.67 5.57 2.91
C ALA A 122 -18.20 5.21 3.22
N GLN A 123 -17.54 4.40 2.39
CA GLN A 123 -16.14 4.02 2.56
C GLN A 123 -15.14 4.98 1.89
N SER A 124 -15.60 6.12 1.37
CA SER A 124 -14.74 7.16 0.77
C SER A 124 -14.51 8.32 1.75
N GLU A 125 -13.31 8.89 1.80
CA GLU A 125 -13.00 10.11 2.56
C GLU A 125 -12.42 11.19 1.62
N PRO A 126 -13.10 12.34 1.42
CA PRO A 126 -14.43 12.70 1.95
C PRO A 126 -15.54 11.78 1.40
N ARG A 127 -16.67 11.69 2.10
CA ARG A 127 -17.83 10.92 1.62
C ARG A 127 -18.29 11.49 0.28
N LEU A 128 -18.26 10.65 -0.75
CA LEU A 128 -18.68 11.00 -2.10
C LEU A 128 -19.95 10.22 -2.40
N ASP A 129 -21.06 10.90 -2.69
CA ASP A 129 -22.30 10.24 -3.11
C ASP A 129 -22.29 9.97 -4.63
N VAL A 130 -21.22 9.37 -5.15
CA VAL A 130 -21.07 9.14 -6.59
C VAL A 130 -21.81 7.87 -7.01
N PHE A 131 -21.67 6.77 -6.26
CA PHE A 131 -22.27 5.50 -6.67
C PHE A 131 -23.78 5.48 -6.46
N ALA A 132 -24.26 5.93 -5.31
CA ALA A 132 -25.69 5.93 -5.00
C ALA A 132 -26.49 6.88 -5.91
N SER A 133 -25.90 8.01 -6.35
CA SER A 133 -26.57 8.96 -7.23
C SER A 133 -26.44 8.58 -8.71
N LYS A 134 -25.20 8.53 -9.24
CA LYS A 134 -24.90 8.36 -10.66
C LYS A 134 -25.19 6.94 -11.14
N TRP A 135 -24.89 5.93 -10.33
CA TRP A 135 -24.96 4.51 -10.71
C TRP A 135 -26.16 3.79 -10.08
N SER A 136 -27.19 4.53 -9.66
CA SER A 136 -28.40 4.00 -9.02
C SER A 136 -29.12 2.90 -9.81
N HIS A 137 -29.08 2.97 -11.14
CA HIS A 137 -29.72 2.04 -12.07
C HIS A 137 -28.84 0.82 -12.40
N TRP A 138 -27.54 0.87 -12.09
CA TRP A 138 -26.60 -0.19 -12.44
C TRP A 138 -26.95 -1.57 -11.83
N PRO A 139 -27.32 -1.68 -10.54
CA PRO A 139 -27.65 -3.00 -9.99
C PRO A 139 -28.84 -3.68 -10.70
N GLN A 140 -29.76 -2.89 -11.25
CA GLN A 140 -30.90 -3.39 -12.03
C GLN A 140 -30.45 -3.81 -13.44
N SER A 141 -29.52 -3.07 -14.06
CA SER A 141 -28.99 -3.43 -15.37
C SER A 141 -28.26 -4.77 -15.38
N LEU A 142 -27.68 -5.19 -14.25
CA LEU A 142 -27.06 -6.51 -14.09
C LEU A 142 -28.05 -7.67 -14.22
N LEU A 143 -29.30 -7.47 -13.79
CA LEU A 143 -30.35 -8.49 -13.78
C LEU A 143 -31.12 -8.53 -15.11
N VAL A 144 -31.34 -7.35 -15.70
CA VAL A 144 -32.25 -7.14 -16.83
C VAL A 144 -31.43 -6.77 -18.06
N LYS A 145 -31.21 -7.74 -18.98
CA LYS A 145 -30.38 -7.58 -20.19
C LYS A 145 -30.78 -6.40 -21.09
N GLN A 146 -32.06 -6.04 -21.08
CA GLN A 146 -32.62 -4.94 -21.86
C GLN A 146 -32.22 -3.55 -21.34
N ASN A 147 -31.78 -3.43 -20.09
CA ASN A 147 -31.28 -2.20 -19.49
C ASN A 147 -29.74 -2.18 -19.37
N ALA A 148 -29.04 -2.99 -20.17
CA ALA A 148 -27.58 -3.05 -20.14
C ALA A 148 -26.97 -1.67 -20.37
N LEU A 149 -25.93 -1.35 -19.59
CA LEU A 149 -25.18 -0.09 -19.67
C LEU A 149 -24.63 0.13 -21.08
N ASP A 150 -24.66 1.39 -21.51
CA ASP A 150 -23.99 1.75 -22.75
C ASP A 150 -22.45 1.60 -22.61
N LYS A 151 -21.72 1.54 -23.73
CA LYS A 151 -20.25 1.42 -23.74
C LYS A 151 -19.62 2.61 -23.02
N THR A 152 -20.14 3.81 -23.27
CA THR A 152 -19.67 5.04 -22.63
C THR A 152 -19.91 5.04 -21.12
N GLU A 153 -21.11 4.62 -20.71
CA GLU A 153 -21.48 4.47 -19.30
C GLU A 153 -20.62 3.41 -18.59
N LEU A 154 -20.39 2.25 -19.22
CA LEU A 154 -19.57 1.20 -18.66
C LEU A 154 -18.11 1.64 -18.47
N LEU A 155 -17.54 2.39 -19.43
CA LEU A 155 -16.20 2.96 -19.28
C LEU A 155 -16.13 3.96 -18.13
N ALA A 156 -17.15 4.81 -17.97
CA ALA A 156 -17.23 5.75 -16.85
C ALA A 156 -17.39 5.02 -15.50
N LEU A 157 -18.19 3.96 -15.44
CA LEU A 157 -18.35 3.13 -14.26
C LEU A 157 -17.03 2.48 -13.84
N ILE A 158 -16.27 1.93 -14.79
CA ILE A 158 -14.97 1.33 -14.51
C ILE A 158 -13.98 2.39 -14.00
N ALA A 159 -13.97 3.59 -14.59
CA ALA A 159 -13.13 4.69 -14.13
C ALA A 159 -13.47 5.12 -12.69
N ASP A 160 -14.75 5.34 -12.38
CA ASP A 160 -15.21 5.67 -11.02
C ASP A 160 -14.84 4.56 -10.02
N SER A 161 -14.99 3.30 -10.43
CA SER A 161 -14.60 2.13 -9.65
C SER A 161 -13.11 2.10 -9.35
N GLN A 162 -12.26 2.41 -10.35
CA GLN A 162 -10.81 2.47 -10.15
C GLN A 162 -10.39 3.58 -9.19
N VAL A 163 -11.03 4.75 -9.27
CA VAL A 163 -10.80 5.87 -8.32
C VAL A 163 -11.16 5.42 -6.91
N TRP A 164 -12.32 4.81 -6.74
CA TRP A 164 -12.78 4.31 -5.44
C TRP A 164 -11.86 3.24 -4.86
N VAL A 165 -11.46 2.23 -5.63
CA VAL A 165 -10.54 1.18 -5.14
C VAL A 165 -9.19 1.77 -4.70
N LYS A 166 -8.74 2.87 -5.30
CA LYS A 166 -7.49 3.56 -4.89
C LYS A 166 -7.66 4.39 -3.62
N GLN A 167 -8.83 4.99 -3.41
CA GLN A 167 -9.05 6.03 -2.39
C GLN A 167 -9.87 5.57 -1.17
N HIS A 168 -10.55 4.43 -1.23
CA HIS A 168 -11.38 3.97 -0.11
C HIS A 168 -10.57 3.81 1.18
N LEU A 169 -11.25 3.96 2.30
CA LEU A 169 -10.69 3.74 3.62
C LEU A 169 -10.49 2.25 3.84
N ALA A 170 -9.23 1.79 3.88
CA ALA A 170 -8.94 0.49 4.49
C ALA A 170 -9.18 0.66 6.00
N LEU A 171 -9.87 -0.28 6.64
CA LEU A 171 -10.10 -0.34 8.10
C LEU A 171 -8.81 -0.40 8.96
N ALA A 172 -7.65 -0.01 8.43
CA ALA A 172 -6.43 0.23 9.19
C ALA A 172 -6.56 1.42 10.18
N LYS A 173 -7.66 2.19 10.15
CA LYS A 173 -7.93 3.26 11.13
C LYS A 173 -8.20 2.73 12.56
N ASN A 174 -8.57 1.45 12.73
CA ASN A 174 -8.96 0.94 14.05
C ASN A 174 -7.81 0.45 14.95
N ALA A 175 -6.61 0.21 14.42
CA ALA A 175 -5.47 -0.23 15.25
C ALA A 175 -4.55 0.90 15.71
N GLN A 176 -4.72 2.12 15.18
CA GLN A 176 -3.91 3.29 15.54
C GLN A 176 -4.57 4.19 16.60
N GLY A 177 -5.84 3.94 16.93
CA GLY A 177 -6.55 4.59 18.05
C GLY A 177 -6.32 3.91 19.41
N GLU A 178 -6.09 2.60 19.44
CA GLU A 178 -5.93 1.86 20.72
C GLU A 178 -4.51 1.93 21.32
N MET A 179 -3.52 2.47 20.60
CA MET A 179 -2.16 2.65 21.12
C MET A 179 -1.84 4.08 21.57
N SER A 180 -2.81 5.01 21.51
CA SER A 180 -2.63 6.40 21.95
C SER A 180 -3.28 6.71 23.31
N ASP A 181 -3.96 5.74 23.92
CA ASP A 181 -4.66 5.87 25.21
C ASP A 181 -4.27 4.78 26.24
N ALA A 182 -3.02 4.31 26.19
CA ALA A 182 -2.42 3.47 27.23
C ALA A 182 -0.95 3.85 27.45
#